data_AF-A0A4Y2IAV6-F1
#
_entry.id   AF-A0A4Y2IAV6-F1
#
_cell.length_a   1.000
_cell.length_b   1.000
_cell.length_c   1.000
_cell.angle_alpha   90.00
_cell.angle_beta   90.00
_cell.angle_gamma   90.00
#
_symmetry.space_group_name_H-M   'P 1'
#
loop_
_entity.id
_entity.type
_entity.pdbx_description
1 polymer ?
#
loop_
_entity_poly.entity_id
_entity_poly.type
_entity_poly.pdbx_seq_one_letter_code
_entity_poly.pdbx_strand_id
1 'polypeptide(L)'
;MRHVDALSRNAAYMVTRSHCEITRKIATAQEAEESLHLLKTLVKKGLRDDNLIRENVLYLQVGGRELIVVSEAMEFEIILGIHNK
;
A
#
# COMPACT_ATOMS: atom_id res chain seq x y z
N MET A 1 26.00 -9.31 21.39
CA MET A 1 24.78 -8.50 21.17
C MET A 1 25.20 -7.18 20.54
N ARG A 2 24.71 -6.84 19.35
CA ARG A 2 24.93 -5.51 18.76
C ARG A 2 23.94 -4.55 19.39
N HIS A 3 24.44 -3.57 20.14
CA HIS A 3 23.62 -2.46 20.62
C HIS A 3 23.22 -1.61 19.42
N VAL A 4 21.92 -1.57 19.14
CA VAL A 4 21.35 -0.64 18.16
C VAL A 4 20.88 0.59 18.92
N ASP A 5 21.49 1.72 18.60
CA ASP A 5 21.33 3.00 19.29
C ASP A 5 19.84 3.41 19.37
N ALA A 6 19.43 3.98 20.52
CA ALA A 6 18.03 4.32 20.77
C ALA A 6 17.45 5.30 19.72
N LEU A 7 18.29 6.13 19.10
CA LEU A 7 17.91 7.05 18.02
C LEU A 7 17.52 6.30 16.73
N SER A 8 18.20 5.20 16.41
CA SER A 8 17.85 4.40 15.22
C SER A 8 16.54 3.65 15.40
N ARG A 9 16.22 3.25 16.65
CA ARG A 9 14.93 2.61 16.97
C ARG A 9 13.77 3.57 16.77
N ASN A 10 13.92 4.83 17.17
CA ASN A 10 12.85 5.82 17.01
C ASN A 10 12.64 6.17 15.53
N ALA A 11 13.71 6.36 14.75
CA ALA A 11 13.59 6.58 13.31
C ALA A 11 12.98 5.36 12.59
N ALA A 12 13.45 4.15 12.89
CA ALA A 12 12.88 2.92 12.34
C ALA A 12 11.41 2.73 12.74
N TYR A 13 11.05 3.06 13.98
CA TYR A 13 9.67 3.03 14.48
C TYR A 13 8.78 4.07 13.79
N MET A 14 9.27 5.29 13.58
CA MET A 14 8.54 6.32 12.86
C MET A 14 8.29 5.93 11.40
N VAL A 15 9.31 5.40 10.72
CA VAL A 15 9.20 4.92 9.33
C VAL A 15 8.22 3.75 9.24
N THR A 16 8.33 2.76 10.12
CA THR A 16 7.42 1.60 10.11
C THR A 16 6.00 1.96 10.52
N ARG A 17 5.81 2.87 11.49
CA ARG A 17 4.49 3.37 11.88
C ARG A 17 3.84 4.17 10.77
N SER A 18 4.58 5.08 10.14
CA SER A 18 4.09 5.85 8.99
C SER A 18 3.74 4.93 7.82
N HIS A 19 4.56 3.93 7.54
CA HIS A 19 4.27 2.90 6.53
C HIS A 19 2.99 2.14 6.88
N CYS A 20 2.83 1.68 8.11
CA CYS A 20 1.63 0.96 8.57
C CYS A 20 0.36 1.83 8.48
N GLU A 21 0.45 3.12 8.83
CA GLU A 21 -0.68 4.05 8.73
C GLU A 21 -1.08 4.31 7.28
N ILE A 22 -0.12 4.49 6.36
CA ILE A 22 -0.37 4.70 4.93
C ILE A 22 -0.94 3.43 4.29
N THR A 23 -0.32 2.27 4.53
CA THR A 23 -0.79 0.96 4.04
C THR A 23 -2.22 0.69 4.50
N ARG A 24 -2.54 1.01 5.78
CA ARG A 24 -3.90 0.87 6.30
C ARG A 24 -4.90 1.79 5.58
N LYS A 25 -4.55 3.06 5.38
CA LYS A 25 -5.41 4.02 4.65
C LYS A 25 -5.70 3.53 3.22
N ILE A 26 -4.67 3.07 2.51
CA ILE A 26 -4.80 2.52 1.16
C ILE A 26 -5.69 1.29 1.17
N ALA A 27 -5.46 0.34 2.09
CA ALA A 27 -6.28 -0.86 2.20
C ALA A 27 -7.76 -0.54 2.45
N THR A 28 -8.04 0.41 3.34
CA THR A 28 -9.41 0.87 3.64
C THR A 28 -10.06 1.54 2.44
N ALA A 29 -9.33 2.40 1.73
CA ALA A 29 -9.87 3.09 0.55
C ALA A 29 -10.15 2.11 -0.61
N GLN A 30 -9.28 1.13 -0.82
CA GLN A 30 -9.51 0.03 -1.78
C GLN A 30 -10.72 -0.83 -1.42
N GLU A 31 -11.05 -0.97 -0.14
CA GLU A 31 -12.22 -1.74 0.30
C GLU A 31 -13.52 -0.95 0.13
N ALA A 32 -13.45 0.37 0.26
CA ALA A 32 -14.59 1.27 0.05
C ALA A 32 -14.95 1.42 -1.44
N GLU A 33 -13.99 1.22 -2.35
CA GLU A 33 -14.20 1.28 -3.79
C GLU A 33 -14.63 -0.10 -4.33
N GLU A 34 -15.86 -0.20 -4.84
CA GLU A 34 -16.47 -1.47 -5.26
C GLU A 34 -15.66 -2.21 -6.35
N SER A 35 -15.14 -1.48 -7.32
CA SER A 35 -14.30 -2.01 -8.42
C SER A 35 -13.03 -2.70 -7.87
N LEU A 36 -12.36 -2.07 -6.92
CA LEU A 36 -11.12 -2.57 -6.30
C LEU A 36 -11.40 -3.72 -5.34
N HIS A 37 -12.52 -3.67 -4.62
CA HIS A 37 -12.98 -4.78 -3.79
C HIS A 37 -13.30 -6.03 -4.63
N LEU A 38 -14.00 -5.87 -5.76
CA LEU A 38 -14.27 -6.94 -6.70
C LEU A 38 -12.96 -7.50 -7.27
N LEU A 39 -12.04 -6.63 -7.65
CA LEU A 39 -10.72 -7.01 -8.18
C LEU A 39 -9.93 -7.83 -7.15
N LYS A 40 -9.89 -7.40 -5.89
CA LYS A 40 -9.29 -8.18 -4.78
C LYS A 40 -9.93 -9.56 -4.64
N THR A 41 -11.24 -9.65 -4.79
CA THR A 41 -11.96 -10.93 -4.72
C THR A 41 -11.56 -11.87 -5.86
N LEU A 42 -11.38 -11.36 -7.07
CA LEU A 42 -10.91 -12.15 -8.22
C LEU A 42 -9.50 -12.67 -8.01
N VAL A 43 -8.60 -11.83 -7.48
CA VAL A 43 -7.22 -12.23 -7.15
C VAL A 43 -7.18 -13.31 -6.08
N LYS A 44 -7.98 -13.17 -5.01
CA LYS A 44 -8.10 -14.20 -3.96
C LYS A 44 -8.62 -15.54 -4.49
N LYS A 45 -9.41 -15.53 -5.55
CA LYS A 45 -9.92 -16.72 -6.24
C LYS A 45 -8.93 -17.31 -7.26
N GLY A 46 -7.77 -16.68 -7.46
CA GLY A 46 -6.79 -17.10 -8.47
C GLY A 46 -7.27 -16.90 -9.91
N LEU A 47 -8.18 -15.94 -10.13
CA LEU A 47 -8.72 -15.64 -11.47
C LEU A 47 -7.96 -14.50 -12.17
N ARG A 48 -6.93 -13.96 -11.52
CA ARG A 48 -6.06 -12.89 -12.03
C ARG A 48 -4.64 -13.09 -11.52
N ASP A 49 -3.70 -13.21 -12.45
CA ASP A 49 -2.28 -13.44 -12.16
C ASP A 49 -1.44 -12.16 -12.26
N ASP A 50 -1.98 -11.11 -12.88
CA ASP A 50 -1.32 -9.80 -13.01
C ASP A 50 -1.37 -8.98 -11.72
N ASN A 51 -2.12 -9.44 -10.71
CA ASN A 51 -2.30 -8.77 -9.44
C ASN A 51 -1.91 -9.64 -8.25
N LEU A 52 -1.50 -8.96 -7.19
CA LEU A 52 -1.02 -9.54 -5.94
C LEU A 52 -1.71 -8.85 -4.78
N ILE A 53 -1.97 -9.58 -3.69
CA ILE A 53 -2.41 -9.00 -2.42
C ILE A 53 -1.35 -9.24 -1.36
N ARG A 54 -0.84 -8.16 -0.75
CA ARG A 54 0.03 -8.19 0.45
C ARG A 54 -0.54 -7.27 1.51
N GLU A 55 -0.63 -7.72 2.76
CA GLU A 55 -1.14 -6.91 3.89
C GLU A 55 -2.51 -6.25 3.60
N ASN A 56 -3.40 -6.96 2.90
CA ASN A 56 -4.69 -6.47 2.39
C ASN A 56 -4.63 -5.30 1.40
N VAL A 57 -3.45 -4.94 0.88
CA VAL A 57 -3.26 -3.99 -0.21
C VAL A 57 -3.13 -4.73 -1.53
N LEU A 58 -3.85 -4.24 -2.54
CA LEU A 58 -3.75 -4.71 -3.92
C LEU A 58 -2.54 -4.08 -4.64
N TYR A 59 -1.79 -4.92 -5.34
CA TYR A 59 -0.65 -4.57 -6.17
C TYR A 59 -0.87 -5.07 -7.61
N LEU A 60 -0.27 -4.36 -8.57
CA LEU A 60 -0.19 -4.72 -9.98
C LEU A 60 1.25 -5.12 -10.30
N GLN A 61 1.43 -6.29 -10.90
CA GLN A 61 2.73 -6.77 -11.37
C GLN A 61 2.93 -6.41 -12.84
N VAL A 62 3.86 -5.50 -13.12
CA VAL A 62 4.18 -5.07 -14.50
C VAL A 62 5.70 -5.02 -14.67
N GLY A 63 6.23 -5.77 -15.64
CA GLY A 63 7.65 -5.73 -16.00
C GLY A 63 8.60 -6.06 -14.84
N GLY A 64 8.20 -7.00 -13.97
CA GLY A 64 8.97 -7.38 -12.78
C GLY A 64 8.91 -6.38 -11.62
N ARG A 65 8.04 -5.37 -11.69
CA ARG A 65 7.79 -4.39 -10.63
C ARG A 65 6.43 -4.61 -10.00
N GLU A 66 6.34 -4.37 -8.70
CA GLU A 66 5.09 -4.33 -7.94
C GLU A 66 4.67 -2.86 -7.78
N LEU A 67 3.52 -2.49 -8.35
CA LEU A 67 2.94 -1.15 -8.23
C LEU A 67 1.73 -1.21 -7.28
N ILE A 68 1.64 -0.29 -6.33
CA ILE A 68 0.45 -0.18 -5.47
C ILE A 68 -0.71 0.36 -6.31
N VAL A 69 -1.85 -0.32 -6.25
CA VAL A 69 -3.09 0.20 -6.82
C VAL A 69 -3.69 1.17 -5.80
N VAL A 70 -3.95 2.41 -6.18
CA VAL A 70 -4.59 3.40 -5.30
C VAL A 70 -6.03 3.62 -5.75
N SER A 71 -6.93 3.96 -4.83
CA SER A 71 -8.29 4.36 -5.18
C SER A 71 -8.29 5.72 -5.87
N GLU A 72 -9.28 5.96 -6.72
CA GLU A 72 -9.45 7.23 -7.42
C GLU A 72 -9.52 8.40 -6.43
N ALA A 73 -10.23 8.21 -5.32
CA ALA A 73 -10.35 9.20 -4.25
C ALA A 73 -9.00 9.59 -3.60
N MET A 74 -8.00 8.69 -3.61
CA MET A 74 -6.67 8.95 -3.04
C MET A 74 -5.67 9.49 -4.07
N GLU A 75 -5.93 9.32 -5.36
CA GLU A 75 -5.00 9.73 -6.42
C GLU A 75 -4.65 11.22 -6.31
N PHE A 76 -5.67 12.07 -6.13
CA PHE A 76 -5.48 13.51 -6.02
C PHE A 76 -4.67 13.91 -4.77
N GLU A 77 -4.97 13.30 -3.61
CA GLU A 77 -4.22 13.57 -2.37
C GLU A 77 -2.74 13.18 -2.51
N ILE A 78 -2.46 12.05 -3.17
CA ILE A 78 -1.10 11.57 -3.40
C ILE A 78 -0.35 12.51 -4.34
N ILE A 79 -0.96 12.89 -5.47
CA ILE A 79 -0.35 13.80 -6.44
C ILE A 79 -0.04 15.15 -5.80
N LEU A 80 -1.01 15.74 -5.09
CA LEU A 80 -0.80 17.00 -4.37
C LEU A 80 0.28 16.88 -3.30
N GLY A 81 0.28 15.78 -2.53
CA GLY A 81 1.26 15.54 -1.48
C GLY A 81 2.69 15.42 -2.00
N ILE A 82 2.88 14.93 -3.23
CA ILE A 82 4.18 14.86 -3.91
C ILE A 82 4.55 16.22 -4.52
N HIS A 83 3.60 16.90 -5.16
CA HIS A 83 3.87 18.17 -5.85
C HIS A 83 4.17 19.33 -4.90
N ASN A 84 3.56 19.34 -3.71
CA ASN A 84 3.73 20.40 -2.71
C ASN A 84 4.92 20.16 -1.75
N LYS A 85 5.79 19.18 -2.05
CA LYS A 85 7.01 18.88 -1.28
C LYS A 85 8.25 19.45 -1.97
#